data_AF-A0A1A5NZB2-F1
#
_entry.id   AF-A0A1A5NZB2-F1
#
_cell.length_a   1.000
_cell.length_b   1.000
_cell.length_c   1.000
_cell.angle_alpha   90.00
_cell.angle_beta   90.00
_cell.angle_gamma   90.00
#
_symmetry.space_group_name_H-M   'P 1'
#
loop_
_entity.id
_entity.type
_entity.pdbx_description
1 polymer ?
#
loop_
_entity_poly.entity_id
_entity_poly.type
_entity_poly.pdbx_seq_one_letter_code
_entity_poly.pdbx_strand_id
1 'polypeptide(L)'
;MTVLHLADEREAADLAAFLSRLLHYDRGAAVRLQASGTALAVFGRPPSFEVLAVRAVRLAKPYEDGLDVTLDVTVSAGELLESVDETAATAAVPGAVTGPPWAGMLPPRRGWQAEPGLPAPDSLRALVAAAVAEFKARTGELAPEARTRAELDRIGREIWSRTVARTDLPVRAVHAAQSLGFLRPAAASDGADGGPGEPVLLASGPWLRLRTPYGSIALRRAGAAGALGLSVR
;
A
#
# COMPACT_ATOMS: atom_id res chain seq x y z
N MET A 1 -10.94 24.05 -10.07
CA MET A 1 -10.06 23.02 -9.49
C MET A 1 -10.80 22.45 -8.30
N THR A 2 -10.95 21.13 -8.25
CA THR A 2 -11.68 20.44 -7.19
C THR A 2 -10.84 20.37 -5.93
N VAL A 3 -11.44 20.59 -4.75
CA VAL A 3 -10.75 20.56 -3.46
C VAL A 3 -11.34 19.48 -2.58
N LEU A 4 -10.47 18.62 -2.05
CA LEU A 4 -10.79 17.63 -1.04
C LEU A 4 -10.74 18.31 0.33
N HIS A 5 -11.82 18.22 1.09
CA HIS A 5 -11.86 18.67 2.48
C HIS A 5 -11.63 17.48 3.40
N LEU A 6 -10.45 17.39 3.98
CA LEU A 6 -10.04 16.31 4.86
C LEU A 6 -10.65 16.54 6.25
N ALA A 7 -10.86 15.46 7.01
CA ALA A 7 -11.56 15.57 8.29
C ALA A 7 -10.83 16.44 9.33
N ASP A 8 -9.50 16.40 9.32
CA ASP A 8 -8.62 17.13 10.24
C ASP A 8 -7.18 17.22 9.70
N GLU A 9 -6.33 17.99 10.39
CA GLU A 9 -4.90 18.16 10.07
C GLU A 9 -4.13 16.82 10.10
N ARG A 10 -4.56 15.88 10.95
CA ARG A 10 -3.91 14.56 11.09
C ARG A 10 -4.14 13.70 9.84
N GLU A 11 -5.35 13.71 9.28
CA GLU A 11 -5.65 13.05 8.01
C GLU A 11 -4.83 13.66 6.86
N ALA A 12 -4.65 14.98 6.87
CA ALA A 12 -3.80 15.67 5.90
C ALA A 12 -2.33 15.26 6.02
N ALA A 13 -1.77 15.29 7.22
CA ALA A 13 -0.40 14.86 7.49
C ALA A 13 -0.17 13.38 7.17
N ASP A 14 -1.12 12.49 7.50
CA ASP A 14 -1.01 11.07 7.16
C ASP A 14 -1.10 10.82 5.64
N LEU A 15 -1.91 11.59 4.91
CA LEU A 15 -1.94 11.55 3.44
C LEU A 15 -0.60 12.02 2.85
N ALA A 16 -0.09 13.17 3.30
CA ALA A 16 1.20 13.71 2.86
C ALA A 16 2.35 12.72 3.14
N ALA A 17 2.35 12.10 4.32
CA ALA A 17 3.34 11.08 4.68
C ALA A 17 3.23 9.82 3.79
N PHE A 18 2.02 9.37 3.46
CA PHE A 18 1.82 8.25 2.55
C PHE A 18 2.36 8.54 1.14
N LEU A 19 2.01 9.71 0.57
CA LEU A 19 2.49 10.15 -0.74
C LEU A 19 4.01 10.31 -0.77
N SER A 20 4.58 10.92 0.27
CA SER A 20 6.03 11.09 0.43
C SER A 20 6.76 9.74 0.43
N ARG A 21 6.21 8.71 1.11
CA ARG A 21 6.79 7.37 1.12
C ARG A 21 6.66 6.67 -0.24
N LEU A 22 5.58 6.89 -1.00
CA LEU A 22 5.49 6.40 -2.37
C LEU A 22 6.55 7.05 -3.27
N LEU A 23 6.69 8.37 -3.18
CA LEU A 23 7.66 9.17 -3.96
C LEU A 23 9.11 8.85 -3.61
N HIS A 24 9.37 8.38 -2.39
CA HIS A 24 10.68 7.85 -2.00
C HIS A 24 11.09 6.64 -2.85
N TYR A 25 10.14 5.77 -3.21
CA TYR A 25 10.41 4.59 -4.05
C TYR A 25 10.34 4.90 -5.55
N ASP A 26 9.49 5.83 -5.97
CA ASP A 26 9.31 6.22 -7.36
C ASP A 26 8.93 7.70 -7.47
N ARG A 27 9.86 8.52 -7.96
CA ARG A 27 9.62 9.96 -8.15
C ARG A 27 8.53 10.27 -9.18
N GLY A 28 8.23 9.32 -10.08
CA GLY A 28 7.16 9.41 -11.06
C GLY A 28 5.87 8.70 -10.63
N ALA A 29 5.71 8.37 -9.35
CA ALA A 29 4.55 7.63 -8.87
C ALA A 29 3.23 8.36 -9.22
N ALA A 30 2.29 7.59 -9.77
CA ALA A 30 0.89 7.98 -9.90
C ALA A 30 0.07 7.33 -8.78
N VAL A 31 -1.01 7.99 -8.35
CA VAL A 31 -2.00 7.43 -7.43
C VAL A 31 -3.39 7.50 -8.05
N ARG A 32 -4.19 6.47 -7.79
CA ARG A 32 -5.62 6.47 -8.15
C ARG A 32 -6.43 6.87 -6.94
N LEU A 33 -7.28 7.87 -7.11
CA LEU A 33 -8.18 8.41 -6.09
C LEU A 33 -9.58 7.90 -6.35
N GLN A 34 -10.22 7.30 -5.35
CA GLN A 34 -11.62 6.95 -5.41
C GLN A 34 -12.37 7.51 -4.20
N ALA A 35 -13.30 8.45 -4.41
CA ALA A 35 -14.13 9.00 -3.35
C ALA A 35 -15.57 8.48 -3.45
N SER A 36 -16.16 8.18 -2.30
CA SER A 36 -17.58 7.82 -2.16
C SER A 36 -18.08 8.21 -0.79
N GLY A 37 -19.11 9.08 -0.74
CA GLY A 37 -19.52 9.71 0.52
C GLY A 37 -18.35 10.46 1.14
N THR A 38 -18.13 10.27 2.44
CA THR A 38 -17.05 10.91 3.21
C THR A 38 -15.74 10.12 3.24
N ALA A 39 -15.58 9.13 2.36
CA ALA A 39 -14.38 8.30 2.30
C ALA A 39 -13.65 8.49 0.98
N LEU A 40 -12.34 8.74 1.06
CA LEU A 40 -11.41 8.75 -0.06
C LEU A 40 -10.46 7.55 0.07
N ALA A 41 -10.35 6.73 -0.97
CA ALA A 41 -9.32 5.72 -1.08
C ALA A 41 -8.23 6.20 -2.05
N VAL A 42 -6.99 6.27 -1.56
CA VAL A 42 -5.80 6.60 -2.34
C VAL A 42 -5.01 5.31 -2.57
N PHE A 43 -4.95 4.87 -3.82
CA PHE A 43 -4.24 3.68 -4.23
C PHE A 43 -2.89 4.05 -4.82
N GLY A 44 -1.83 3.36 -4.41
CA GLY A 44 -0.50 3.45 -5.00
C GLY A 44 0.15 2.08 -5.11
N ARG A 45 1.18 1.96 -5.95
CA ARG A 45 1.95 0.72 -6.11
C ARG A 45 3.45 1.04 -6.01
N PRO A 46 4.10 0.80 -4.87
CA PRO A 46 5.55 0.92 -4.80
C PRO A 46 6.20 -0.18 -5.67
N PRO A 47 7.07 0.16 -6.64
CA PRO A 47 7.54 -0.78 -7.67
C PRO A 47 8.17 -2.07 -7.10
N SER A 48 8.94 -1.95 -6.02
CA SER A 48 9.74 -3.04 -5.46
C SER A 48 8.93 -4.16 -4.78
N PHE A 49 7.64 -3.95 -4.50
CA PHE A 49 6.86 -4.88 -3.68
C PHE A 49 5.79 -5.65 -4.44
N GLU A 50 5.45 -5.22 -5.65
CA GLU A 50 4.38 -5.78 -6.47
C GLU A 50 2.98 -5.81 -5.82
N VAL A 51 2.77 -5.00 -4.78
CA VAL A 51 1.50 -4.88 -4.05
C VAL A 51 0.79 -3.57 -4.32
N LEU A 52 -0.51 -3.49 -4.03
CA LEU A 52 -1.25 -2.24 -3.98
C LEU A 52 -1.32 -1.76 -2.54
N ALA A 53 -0.79 -0.57 -2.30
CA ALA A 53 -0.97 0.15 -1.05
C ALA A 53 -2.22 1.01 -1.13
N VAL A 54 -3.02 0.99 -0.08
CA VAL A 54 -4.28 1.74 0.00
C VAL A 54 -4.29 2.54 1.30
N ARG A 55 -4.36 3.86 1.18
CA ARG A 55 -4.66 4.76 2.29
C ARG A 55 -6.12 5.20 2.17
N ALA A 56 -6.92 4.85 3.17
CA ALA A 56 -8.25 5.43 3.33
C ALA A 56 -8.11 6.76 4.08
N VAL A 57 -8.70 7.82 3.58
CA VAL A 57 -8.68 9.17 4.16
C VAL A 57 -10.11 9.59 4.43
N ARG A 58 -10.37 10.13 5.62
CA ARG A 58 -11.68 10.67 5.98
C ARG A 58 -11.82 12.08 5.42
N LEU A 59 -12.96 12.34 4.78
CA LEU A 59 -13.35 13.66 4.32
C LEU A 59 -14.30 14.29 5.34
N ALA A 60 -14.16 15.61 5.58
CA ALA A 60 -15.04 16.37 6.46
C ALA A 60 -16.49 16.44 5.94
N LYS A 61 -16.65 16.38 4.62
CA LYS A 61 -17.93 16.33 3.93
C LYS A 61 -17.83 15.38 2.73
N PRO A 62 -18.95 14.91 2.17
CA PRO A 62 -18.93 14.16 0.93
C PRO A 62 -18.17 14.89 -0.17
N TYR A 63 -17.50 14.12 -1.03
CA TYR A 63 -16.90 14.69 -2.23
C TYR A 63 -17.98 15.29 -3.14
N GLU A 64 -17.78 16.53 -3.56
CA GLU A 64 -18.69 17.29 -4.41
C GLU A 64 -17.86 18.12 -5.40
N ASP A 65 -18.13 17.95 -6.70
CA ASP A 65 -17.58 18.79 -7.77
C ASP A 65 -18.69 19.11 -8.79
N GLY A 66 -19.31 20.27 -8.63
CA GLY A 66 -20.53 20.60 -9.39
C GLY A 66 -21.66 19.61 -9.07
N LEU A 67 -22.00 18.76 -10.04
CA LEU A 67 -23.02 17.71 -9.89
C LEU A 67 -22.41 16.33 -9.57
N ASP A 68 -21.09 16.19 -9.64
CA ASP A 68 -20.41 14.93 -9.40
C ASP A 68 -20.23 14.69 -7.90
N VAL A 69 -20.72 13.54 -7.44
CA VAL A 69 -20.65 13.10 -6.03
C VAL A 69 -19.69 11.93 -5.81
N THR A 70 -18.95 11.56 -6.85
CA THR A 70 -17.93 10.52 -6.81
C THR A 70 -16.69 10.97 -7.55
N LEU A 71 -15.52 10.64 -7.00
CA LEU A 71 -14.24 10.82 -7.66
C LEU A 71 -13.70 9.47 -8.10
N ASP A 72 -13.22 9.35 -9.33
CA ASP A 72 -12.38 8.23 -9.77
C ASP A 72 -11.37 8.72 -10.81
N VAL A 73 -10.18 9.10 -10.35
CA VAL A 73 -9.15 9.73 -11.19
C VAL A 73 -7.77 9.19 -10.84
N THR A 74 -6.88 9.12 -11.82
CA THR A 74 -5.45 8.87 -11.57
C THR A 74 -4.68 10.18 -11.74
N VAL A 75 -3.86 10.53 -10.77
CA VAL A 75 -3.11 11.80 -10.70
C VAL A 75 -1.66 11.55 -10.35
N SER A 76 -0.80 12.54 -10.57
CA SER A 76 0.58 12.55 -10.07
C SER A 76 0.58 12.55 -8.53
N ALA A 77 1.34 11.65 -7.91
CA ALA A 77 1.50 11.64 -6.46
C ALA A 77 2.26 12.87 -5.95
N GLY A 78 3.19 13.39 -6.77
CA GLY A 78 3.98 14.59 -6.48
C GLY A 78 3.11 15.83 -6.45
N GLU A 79 2.33 16.06 -7.52
CA GLU A 79 1.42 17.22 -7.58
C GLU A 79 0.35 17.15 -6.50
N LEU A 80 -0.17 15.95 -6.20
CA LEU A 80 -1.13 15.78 -5.12
C LEU A 80 -0.48 16.12 -3.77
N LEU A 81 0.75 15.69 -3.51
CA LEU A 81 1.48 16.01 -2.28
C LEU A 81 1.71 17.52 -2.14
N GLU A 82 2.14 18.19 -3.20
CA GLU A 82 2.36 19.64 -3.22
C GLU A 82 1.07 20.44 -2.97
N SER A 83 -0.08 19.86 -3.30
CA SER A 83 -1.39 20.48 -3.07
C SER A 83 -1.95 20.31 -1.66
N VAL A 84 -1.34 19.45 -0.82
CA VAL A 84 -1.84 19.22 0.54
C VAL A 84 -1.51 20.42 1.42
N ASP A 85 -2.54 21.08 1.92
CA ASP A 85 -2.44 22.04 3.00
C ASP A 85 -2.80 21.31 4.31
N GLU A 86 -1.77 20.97 5.09
CA GLU A 86 -1.93 20.26 6.35
C GLU A 86 -2.71 21.09 7.39
N THR A 87 -2.47 22.41 7.44
CA THR A 87 -3.14 23.31 8.41
C THR A 87 -4.59 23.53 8.04
N ALA A 88 -4.88 23.73 6.76
CA ALA A 88 -6.25 23.93 6.29
C ALA A 88 -7.03 22.60 6.16
N ALA A 89 -6.37 21.45 6.35
CA ALA A 89 -6.92 20.12 6.10
C ALA A 89 -7.55 19.99 4.70
N THR A 90 -6.85 20.47 3.66
CA THR A 90 -7.33 20.40 2.28
C THR A 90 -6.29 19.86 1.32
N ALA A 91 -6.74 19.34 0.18
CA ALA A 91 -5.88 18.99 -0.94
C ALA A 91 -6.59 19.28 -2.27
N ALA A 92 -5.94 19.99 -3.19
CA ALA A 92 -6.49 20.16 -4.53
C ALA A 92 -6.27 18.88 -5.35
N VAL A 93 -7.28 18.45 -6.12
CA VAL A 93 -7.11 17.30 -7.01
C VAL A 93 -6.35 17.75 -8.27
N PRO A 94 -5.16 17.20 -8.56
CA PRO A 94 -4.40 17.57 -9.75
C PRO A 94 -5.08 17.12 -11.04
N GLY A 95 -4.49 17.54 -12.18
CA GLY A 95 -4.93 17.09 -13.50
C GLY A 95 -4.84 15.56 -13.63
N ALA A 96 -5.80 14.97 -14.34
CA ALA A 96 -5.76 13.54 -14.63
C ALA A 96 -4.55 13.19 -15.50
N VAL A 97 -3.86 12.10 -15.15
CA VAL A 97 -2.75 11.55 -15.93
C VAL A 97 -3.09 10.17 -16.47
N THR A 98 -2.42 9.77 -17.55
CA THR A 98 -2.46 8.38 -18.02
C THR A 98 -1.85 7.49 -16.94
N GLY A 99 -2.69 6.72 -16.25
CA GLY A 99 -2.26 5.87 -15.16
C GLY A 99 -1.43 4.66 -15.61
N PRO A 100 -0.53 4.15 -14.76
CA PRO A 100 0.18 2.89 -15.00
C PRO A 100 -0.80 1.70 -15.09
N PRO A 101 -0.41 0.57 -15.72
CA PRO A 101 -1.32 -0.56 -15.97
C PRO A 101 -2.03 -1.11 -14.72
N TRP A 102 -1.38 -1.03 -13.54
CA TRP A 102 -1.99 -1.50 -12.29
C TRP A 102 -3.21 -0.66 -11.87
N ALA A 103 -3.31 0.59 -12.32
CA ALA A 103 -4.41 1.49 -11.95
C ALA A 103 -5.76 0.92 -12.41
N GLY A 104 -5.78 0.10 -13.48
CA GLY A 104 -6.98 -0.62 -13.93
C GLY A 104 -7.32 -1.90 -13.15
N MET A 105 -6.45 -2.36 -12.25
CA MET A 105 -6.61 -3.60 -11.49
C MET A 105 -6.69 -3.32 -9.99
N LEU A 106 -7.82 -2.78 -9.53
CA LEU A 106 -8.04 -2.46 -8.12
C LEU A 106 -8.69 -3.63 -7.34
N PRO A 107 -8.44 -3.74 -6.03
CA PRO A 107 -9.10 -4.72 -5.18
C PRO A 107 -10.61 -4.40 -5.05
N PRO A 108 -11.48 -5.41 -4.83
CA PRO A 108 -12.90 -5.17 -4.66
C PRO A 108 -13.18 -4.30 -3.41
N ARG A 109 -14.23 -3.49 -3.49
CA ARG A 109 -14.64 -2.62 -2.37
C ARG A 109 -15.28 -3.40 -1.21
N ARG A 110 -16.02 -4.47 -1.52
CA ARG A 110 -16.81 -5.28 -0.57
C ARG A 110 -16.50 -6.77 -0.75
N GLY A 111 -17.12 -7.62 0.07
CA GLY A 111 -16.97 -9.07 -0.01
C GLY A 111 -15.67 -9.59 0.63
N TRP A 112 -15.14 -8.86 1.61
CA TRP A 112 -13.96 -9.26 2.38
C TRP A 112 -14.37 -10.14 3.56
N GLN A 113 -13.67 -11.25 3.74
CA GLN A 113 -13.83 -12.17 4.87
C GLN A 113 -12.50 -12.28 5.63
N ALA A 114 -12.57 -12.45 6.94
CA ALA A 114 -11.37 -12.62 7.76
C ALA A 114 -10.69 -13.96 7.44
N GLU A 115 -9.38 -13.91 7.21
CA GLU A 115 -8.53 -15.08 7.03
C GLU A 115 -7.74 -15.30 8.33
N PRO A 116 -7.90 -16.44 9.01
CA PRO A 116 -7.22 -16.71 10.27
C PRO A 116 -5.72 -16.96 10.08
N GLY A 117 -4.97 -16.97 11.18
CA GLY A 117 -3.56 -17.37 11.18
C GLY A 117 -2.54 -16.25 10.95
N LEU A 118 -2.98 -14.99 10.92
CA LEU A 118 -2.08 -13.85 10.92
C LEU A 118 -1.38 -13.74 12.30
N PRO A 119 -0.04 -13.71 12.36
CA PRO A 119 0.69 -13.48 13.61
C PRO A 119 0.46 -12.08 14.19
N ALA A 120 0.79 -11.92 15.47
CA ALA A 120 0.77 -10.63 16.15
C ALA A 120 1.68 -9.58 15.47
N PRO A 121 1.38 -8.28 15.60
CA PRO A 121 2.15 -7.19 14.96
C PRO A 121 3.67 -7.28 15.18
N ASP A 122 4.06 -7.62 16.40
CA ASP A 122 5.46 -7.69 16.81
C ASP A 122 6.17 -8.83 16.09
N SER A 123 5.51 -9.99 15.94
CA SER A 123 6.01 -11.12 15.17
C SER A 123 6.10 -10.80 13.68
N LEU A 124 5.16 -10.01 13.13
CA LEU A 124 5.23 -9.54 11.74
C LEU A 124 6.46 -8.65 11.51
N ARG A 125 6.75 -7.72 12.42
CA ARG A 125 7.94 -6.86 12.33
C ARG A 125 9.23 -7.67 12.51
N ALA A 126 9.26 -8.60 13.46
CA ALA A 126 10.40 -9.50 13.66
C ALA A 126 10.66 -10.36 12.42
N LEU A 127 9.61 -10.85 11.76
CA LEU A 127 9.70 -11.60 10.50
C LEU A 127 10.34 -10.76 9.38
N VAL A 128 9.93 -9.50 9.23
CA VAL A 128 10.55 -8.59 8.24
C VAL A 128 12.01 -8.35 8.58
N ALA A 129 12.34 -8.09 9.85
CA ALA A 129 13.73 -7.89 10.28
C ALA A 129 14.61 -9.12 9.98
N ALA A 130 14.11 -10.33 10.26
CA ALA A 130 14.81 -11.57 9.95
C ALA A 130 15.01 -11.76 8.44
N ALA A 131 13.99 -11.48 7.62
CA ALA A 131 14.09 -11.58 6.16
C ALA A 131 15.11 -10.57 5.57
N VAL A 132 15.15 -9.34 6.08
CA VAL A 132 16.15 -8.33 5.71
C VAL A 132 17.56 -8.80 6.11
N ALA A 133 17.72 -9.34 7.31
CA ALA A 133 19.01 -9.84 7.80
C ALA A 133 19.51 -11.01 6.94
N GLU A 134 18.63 -11.96 6.60
CA GLU A 134 18.96 -13.09 5.72
C GLU A 134 19.36 -12.61 4.33
N PHE A 135 18.62 -11.66 3.73
CA PHE A 135 18.96 -11.09 2.43
C PHE A 135 20.35 -10.44 2.45
N LYS A 136 20.66 -9.66 3.48
CA LYS A 136 21.99 -9.03 3.65
C LYS A 136 23.11 -10.06 3.82
N ALA A 137 22.88 -11.10 4.63
CA ALA A 137 23.86 -12.16 4.83
C ALA A 137 24.17 -12.89 3.52
N ARG A 138 23.14 -13.39 2.83
CA ARG A 138 23.30 -14.16 1.58
C ARG A 138 23.93 -13.35 0.45
N THR A 139 23.57 -12.07 0.32
CA THR A 139 24.16 -11.18 -0.69
C THR A 139 25.58 -10.73 -0.33
N GLY A 140 25.90 -10.70 0.96
CA GLY A 140 27.24 -10.44 1.49
C GLY A 140 28.22 -11.60 1.25
N GLU A 141 27.74 -12.84 1.33
CA GLU A 141 28.50 -14.07 1.07
C GLU A 141 28.82 -14.32 -0.42
N LEU A 142 28.14 -13.62 -1.33
CA LEU A 142 28.42 -13.72 -2.76
C LEU A 142 29.83 -13.19 -3.08
N ALA A 143 30.60 -13.98 -3.83
CA ALA A 143 31.81 -13.51 -4.50
C ALA A 143 31.49 -12.32 -5.41
N PRO A 144 32.42 -11.35 -5.60
CA PRO A 144 32.19 -10.16 -6.42
C PRO A 144 31.64 -10.45 -7.81
N GLU A 145 32.11 -11.52 -8.45
CA GLU A 145 31.73 -11.95 -9.80
C GLU A 145 30.30 -12.52 -9.84
N ALA A 146 29.84 -13.11 -8.73
CA ALA A 146 28.51 -13.68 -8.59
C ALA A 146 27.46 -12.66 -8.15
N ARG A 147 27.86 -11.47 -7.68
CA ARG A 147 26.96 -10.38 -7.24
C ARG A 147 26.33 -9.63 -8.41
N THR A 148 25.64 -10.37 -9.26
CA THR A 148 24.91 -9.84 -10.42
C THR A 148 23.49 -9.43 -10.03
N ARG A 149 22.87 -8.54 -10.82
CA ARG A 149 21.47 -8.14 -10.62
C ARG A 149 20.52 -9.34 -10.60
N ALA A 150 20.73 -10.30 -11.52
CA ALA A 150 19.92 -11.50 -11.62
C ALA A 150 19.98 -12.36 -10.35
N GLU A 151 21.18 -12.49 -9.76
CA GLU A 151 21.36 -13.27 -8.53
C GLU A 151 20.75 -12.58 -7.31
N LEU A 152 20.91 -11.26 -7.20
CA LEU A 152 20.24 -10.46 -6.16
C LEU A 152 18.71 -10.58 -6.27
N ASP A 153 18.17 -10.48 -7.49
CA ASP A 153 16.74 -10.63 -7.74
C ASP A 153 16.24 -12.06 -7.48
N ARG A 154 17.08 -13.09 -7.71
CA ARG A 154 16.78 -14.49 -7.37
C ARG A 154 16.68 -14.68 -5.86
N ILE A 155 17.70 -14.26 -5.10
CA ILE A 155 17.72 -14.33 -3.63
C ILE A 155 16.55 -13.53 -3.05
N GLY A 156 16.32 -12.33 -3.56
CA GLY A 156 15.20 -11.47 -3.17
C GLY A 156 13.87 -12.18 -3.38
N ARG A 157 13.58 -12.66 -4.60
CA ARG A 157 12.32 -13.38 -4.87
C ARG A 157 12.14 -14.58 -3.96
N GLU A 158 13.20 -15.35 -3.69
CA GLU A 158 13.14 -16.51 -2.81
C GLU A 158 12.72 -16.14 -1.39
N ILE A 159 13.31 -15.09 -0.79
CA ILE A 159 13.01 -14.66 0.58
C ILE A 159 11.64 -13.98 0.65
N TRP A 160 11.40 -13.02 -0.24
CA TRP A 160 10.23 -12.14 -0.20
C TRP A 160 8.93 -12.83 -0.64
N SER A 161 9.02 -13.98 -1.31
CA SER A 161 7.84 -14.78 -1.72
C SER A 161 7.37 -15.79 -0.68
N ARG A 162 8.16 -16.05 0.37
CA ARG A 162 7.78 -16.96 1.46
C ARG A 162 6.49 -16.50 2.11
N THR A 163 5.67 -17.46 2.53
CA THR A 163 4.40 -17.21 3.21
C THR A 163 4.63 -16.89 4.68
N VAL A 164 3.75 -16.04 5.22
CA VAL A 164 3.72 -15.67 6.64
C VAL A 164 2.93 -16.73 7.39
N ALA A 165 3.61 -17.46 8.28
CA ALA A 165 3.03 -18.57 9.04
C ALA A 165 2.30 -19.56 8.11
N ARG A 166 1.03 -19.87 8.40
CA ARG A 166 0.18 -20.79 7.60
C ARG A 166 -0.75 -20.05 6.63
N THR A 167 -0.51 -18.76 6.38
CA THR A 167 -1.36 -17.94 5.50
C THR A 167 -0.78 -17.86 4.08
N ASP A 168 -1.60 -17.45 3.11
CA ASP A 168 -1.14 -17.14 1.75
C ASP A 168 -0.49 -15.74 1.63
N LEU A 169 -0.34 -15.00 2.74
CA LEU A 169 0.25 -13.66 2.74
C LEU A 169 1.77 -13.79 2.57
N PRO A 170 2.40 -13.20 1.54
CA PRO A 170 3.83 -13.26 1.40
C PRO A 170 4.55 -12.23 2.27
N VAL A 171 5.80 -12.54 2.66
CA VAL A 171 6.64 -11.63 3.47
C VAL A 171 6.78 -10.25 2.81
N ARG A 172 6.84 -10.16 1.47
CA ARG A 172 6.89 -8.87 0.76
C ARG A 172 5.72 -7.93 1.08
N ALA A 173 4.52 -8.48 1.32
CA ALA A 173 3.36 -7.66 1.64
C ALA A 173 3.48 -7.03 3.03
N VAL A 174 4.05 -7.78 3.98
CA VAL A 174 4.35 -7.28 5.34
C VAL A 174 5.48 -6.26 5.28
N HIS A 175 6.53 -6.53 4.49
CA HIS A 175 7.63 -5.59 4.28
C HIS A 175 7.12 -4.28 3.67
N ALA A 176 6.25 -4.33 2.65
CA ALA A 176 5.61 -3.15 2.07
C ALA A 176 4.80 -2.36 3.11
N ALA A 177 4.01 -3.05 3.95
CA ALA A 177 3.26 -2.42 5.02
C ALA A 177 4.19 -1.71 6.02
N GLN A 178 5.32 -2.32 6.40
CA GLN A 178 6.31 -1.69 7.26
C GLN A 178 6.96 -0.48 6.60
N SER A 179 7.41 -0.61 5.36
CA SER A 179 8.07 0.44 4.58
C SER A 179 7.18 1.67 4.35
N LEU A 180 5.87 1.47 4.22
CA LEU A 180 4.89 2.54 4.06
C LEU A 180 4.36 3.09 5.39
N GLY A 181 4.85 2.58 6.53
CA GLY A 181 4.47 3.04 7.87
C GLY A 181 3.10 2.53 8.34
N PHE A 182 2.59 1.45 7.73
CA PHE A 182 1.32 0.82 8.10
C PHE A 182 1.44 -0.14 9.30
N LEU A 183 2.64 -0.59 9.64
CA LEU A 183 2.92 -1.43 10.82
C LEU A 183 3.69 -0.63 11.88
N ARG A 184 3.00 0.29 12.58
CA ARG A 184 3.61 1.10 13.64
C ARG A 184 3.78 0.28 14.94
N PRO A 185 4.80 0.56 15.77
CA PRO A 185 4.94 -0.04 17.10
C PRO A 185 3.79 0.35 18.03
N ALA A 186 3.41 -0.53 18.96
CA ALA A 186 2.31 -0.30 19.91
C ALA A 186 2.54 0.92 20.84
N ALA A 187 3.79 1.31 21.10
CA ALA A 187 4.10 2.50 21.89
C ALA A 187 3.91 3.82 21.14
N ALA A 188 3.74 3.79 19.81
CA ALA A 188 3.55 4.97 18.97
C ALA A 188 2.06 5.21 18.61
N SER A 189 1.15 4.41 19.16
CA SER A 189 -0.30 4.60 18.99
C SER A 189 -0.83 5.53 20.06
N ASP A 190 -0.56 6.83 19.91
CA ASP A 190 -1.26 7.87 20.68
C ASP A 190 -2.72 7.90 20.22
N GLY A 191 -3.60 7.64 21.17
CA GLY A 191 -5.04 7.48 20.96
C GLY A 191 -5.70 8.78 20.52
N ALA A 192 -6.39 8.71 19.39
CA ALA A 192 -7.60 9.47 19.08
C ALA A 192 -8.23 8.77 17.87
N ASP A 193 -9.47 8.32 18.05
CA ASP A 193 -10.33 7.51 17.16
C ASP A 193 -10.02 6.01 17.07
N GLY A 194 -10.57 5.23 18.03
CA GLY A 194 -10.96 3.84 17.78
C GLY A 194 -9.96 2.72 18.11
N GLY A 195 -9.17 2.84 19.17
CA GLY A 195 -8.33 1.75 19.72
C GLY A 195 -7.22 1.24 18.79
N PRO A 196 -6.19 0.55 19.31
CA PRO A 196 -5.19 -0.11 18.46
C PRO A 196 -5.88 -1.29 17.76
N GLY A 197 -6.45 -1.06 16.58
CA GLY A 197 -6.96 -2.15 15.76
C GLY A 197 -5.79 -3.06 15.39
N GLU A 198 -5.83 -4.31 15.85
CA GLU A 198 -4.84 -5.29 15.42
C GLU A 198 -4.89 -5.45 13.89
N PRO A 199 -3.75 -5.64 13.22
CA PRO A 199 -3.71 -6.02 11.83
C PRO A 199 -4.60 -7.24 11.60
N VAL A 200 -5.40 -7.19 10.55
CA VAL A 200 -6.23 -8.32 10.13
C VAL A 200 -5.89 -8.71 8.69
N LEU A 201 -5.89 -10.01 8.43
CA LEU A 201 -5.81 -10.54 7.08
C LEU A 201 -7.23 -10.79 6.56
N LEU A 202 -7.49 -10.29 5.36
CA LEU A 202 -8.78 -10.41 4.71
C LEU A 202 -8.61 -11.04 3.33
N ALA A 203 -9.60 -11.81 2.89
CA ALA A 203 -9.66 -12.43 1.58
C ALA A 203 -10.94 -12.04 0.83
N SER A 204 -10.85 -11.91 -0.50
CA SER A 204 -12.00 -11.72 -1.39
C SER A 204 -11.68 -12.24 -2.79
N GLY A 205 -12.21 -13.42 -3.14
CA GLY A 205 -11.86 -14.11 -4.37
C GLY A 205 -10.33 -14.27 -4.50
N PRO A 206 -9.69 -13.81 -5.58
CA PRO A 206 -8.24 -13.94 -5.76
C PRO A 206 -7.43 -12.95 -4.92
N TRP A 207 -8.07 -12.06 -4.16
CA TRP A 207 -7.40 -11.00 -3.42
C TRP A 207 -7.13 -11.36 -1.96
N LEU A 208 -5.98 -10.92 -1.47
CA LEU A 208 -5.65 -10.80 -0.06
C LEU A 208 -5.48 -9.31 0.29
N ARG A 209 -5.85 -8.96 1.52
CA ARG A 209 -5.62 -7.62 2.09
C ARG A 209 -5.13 -7.74 3.52
N LEU A 210 -3.92 -7.27 3.78
CA LEU A 210 -3.44 -6.96 5.12
C LEU A 210 -3.94 -5.56 5.47
N ARG A 211 -4.91 -5.45 6.39
CA ARG A 211 -5.45 -4.18 6.86
C ARG A 211 -4.87 -3.84 8.23
N THR A 212 -4.43 -2.61 8.40
CA THR A 212 -4.01 -2.04 9.68
C THR A 212 -4.77 -0.73 9.94
N PRO A 213 -4.65 -0.11 11.13
CA PRO A 213 -5.25 1.21 11.39
C PRO A 213 -4.72 2.33 10.49
N TYR A 214 -3.51 2.17 9.95
CA TYR A 214 -2.79 3.22 9.24
C TYR A 214 -2.87 3.09 7.71
N GLY A 215 -3.42 1.98 7.21
CA GLY A 215 -3.52 1.70 5.79
C GLY A 215 -3.71 0.20 5.52
N SER A 216 -3.71 -0.17 4.25
CA SER A 216 -3.79 -1.59 3.89
C SER A 216 -2.93 -1.92 2.68
N ILE A 217 -2.45 -3.16 2.63
CA ILE A 217 -1.75 -3.74 1.50
C ILE A 217 -2.66 -4.80 0.87
N ALA A 218 -2.96 -4.64 -0.41
CA ALA A 218 -3.72 -5.60 -1.19
C ALA A 218 -2.86 -6.23 -2.29
N LEU A 219 -3.05 -7.53 -2.52
CA LEU A 219 -2.40 -8.26 -3.60
C LEU A 219 -3.29 -9.39 -4.10
N ARG A 220 -3.00 -9.92 -5.29
CA ARG A 220 -3.60 -11.16 -5.77
C ARG A 220 -2.78 -12.35 -5.28
N ARG A 221 -3.44 -13.42 -4.83
CA ARG A 221 -2.81 -14.69 -4.47
C ARG A 221 -2.04 -15.26 -5.66
N ALA A 222 -0.87 -15.82 -5.41
CA ALA A 222 -0.13 -16.57 -6.42
C ALA A 222 -0.98 -17.76 -6.89
N GLY A 223 -1.01 -18.03 -8.19
CA GLY A 223 -1.86 -19.09 -8.78
C GLY A 223 -3.27 -18.66 -9.20
N ALA A 224 -3.78 -17.52 -8.73
CA ALA A 224 -5.04 -16.95 -9.24
C ALA A 224 -4.91 -16.29 -10.64
N ALA A 225 -3.70 -16.27 -11.17
CA ALA A 225 -3.37 -15.88 -12.54
C ALA A 225 -3.10 -17.11 -13.43
N GLY A 226 -3.90 -18.17 -13.30
CA GLY A 226 -3.98 -19.18 -14.36
C GLY A 226 -4.89 -18.65 -15.47
N ALA A 227 -4.33 -18.01 -16.51
CA ALA A 227 -4.89 -18.00 -17.89
C ALA A 227 -4.18 -17.09 -18.93
N LEU A 228 -3.24 -16.19 -18.60
CA LEU A 228 -2.66 -15.28 -19.61
C LEU A 228 -1.15 -15.11 -19.49
N GLY A 229 -0.43 -16.23 -19.53
CA GLY A 229 0.99 -16.23 -19.88
C GLY A 229 1.15 -16.23 -21.39
N LEU A 230 1.25 -15.06 -22.02
CA LEU A 230 1.76 -14.96 -23.39
C LEU A 230 3.28 -15.10 -23.33
N SER A 231 3.77 -16.33 -23.46
CA SER A 231 5.16 -16.56 -23.88
C SER A 231 5.23 -16.33 -25.38
N VAL A 232 5.86 -15.24 -25.80
CA VAL A 232 6.34 -15.11 -27.18
C VAL A 232 7.56 -16.02 -27.29
N ARG A 233 7.45 -17.06 -28.13
CA ARG A 233 8.59 -17.84 -28.61
C ARG A 233 9.28 -17.08 -29.73
#